data_AF-A0A9P5QVN7-F1
#
_entry.id   AF-A0A9P5QVN7-F1
#
_cell.length_a   1.000
_cell.length_b   1.000
_cell.length_c   1.000
_cell.angle_alpha   90.00
_cell.angle_beta   90.00
_cell.angle_gamma   90.00
#
_symmetry.space_group_name_H-M   'P 1'
#
loop_
_entity.id
_entity.type
_entity.pdbx_description
1 polymer ?
#
loop_
_entity_poly.entity_id
_entity_poly.type
_entity_poly.pdbx_seq_one_letter_code
_entity_poly.pdbx_strand_id
1 'polypeptide(L)'
;MVSFTLHSLILSASLAAATIATLITAAPVESNSHRSSHPDPCGRLGAKKGANVKYKDVADCYRAIPFDRSAANTTINTVHDLFRDYYVFTDKALAPRLPKPFMSEPVDILKQLKTIGRREYKSDYQFHTDVRHAIDTLRDGHASYDVQCYNNYAFQQHLSLYAPVKRGVQTVRVFKDYNGRGYEDCIVDKIDGQPALDHIRQWAAKRVTCSHDINARLNCALSRQAYNVESAAFVDEPGEFSVQAYLPDKKYIDYELRCSNKKSTRPTHLREEWVVFPQSEIQFEDVESYIANVCLREGRASSSALYGRARPHLKNLVTPIKKRDLLDAAATAETPVSVQEFDNAEKIFSGNATVFYRLKSQPGVGVMVVHTLDVGFKEVDAVLEGLTAFHNHNVTKVLVDLQGNGGGILSLS
;
A
#
# COMPACT_ATOMS: atom_id res chain seq x y z
N MET A 1 18.73 45.33 41.19
CA MET A 1 19.55 46.08 40.23
C MET A 1 18.88 45.99 38.86
N VAL A 2 18.56 47.16 38.29
CA VAL A 2 18.27 47.49 36.87
C VAL A 2 17.15 46.68 36.19
N SER A 3 15.89 47.12 36.20
CA SER A 3 15.26 48.23 35.43
C SER A 3 15.07 47.92 33.94
N PHE A 4 13.83 47.57 33.56
CA PHE A 4 13.30 47.76 32.20
C PHE A 4 12.32 48.94 32.26
N THR A 5 12.62 50.01 31.52
CA THR A 5 11.71 51.16 31.39
C THR A 5 10.99 51.12 30.05
N LEU A 6 9.66 51.06 30.14
CA LEU A 6 8.73 51.49 29.11
C LEU A 6 8.90 53.00 28.89
N HIS A 7 8.91 53.46 27.64
CA HIS A 7 8.65 54.86 27.30
C HIS A 7 7.60 54.94 26.18
N SER A 8 6.40 55.34 26.62
CA SER A 8 5.49 56.36 26.09
C SER A 8 5.25 56.52 24.58
N LEU A 9 3.96 56.34 24.23
CA LEU A 9 3.22 57.11 23.20
C LEU A 9 3.30 58.63 23.51
N ILE A 10 3.26 59.57 22.55
CA ILE A 10 2.04 60.17 21.98
C ILE A 10 2.41 61.30 20.96
N LEU A 11 1.67 61.35 19.82
CA LEU A 11 1.34 62.47 18.87
C LEU A 11 2.48 63.26 18.17
N SER A 12 2.44 63.67 16.89
CA SER A 12 1.33 64.06 15.99
C SER A 12 1.83 64.38 14.56
N ALA A 13 0.85 64.51 13.64
CA ALA A 13 0.83 65.34 12.42
C ALA A 13 1.47 64.82 11.11
N SER A 14 0.59 64.19 10.31
CA SER A 14 0.27 64.52 8.91
C SER A 14 1.34 65.20 8.04
N LEU A 15 1.89 64.47 7.07
CA LEU A 15 2.23 65.04 5.76
C LEU A 15 1.88 64.02 4.66
N ALA A 16 0.99 64.44 3.76
CA ALA A 16 0.62 63.74 2.56
C ALA A 16 1.83 63.64 1.61
N ALA A 17 2.13 62.44 1.12
CA ALA A 17 3.05 62.23 0.01
C ALA A 17 2.31 61.50 -1.11
N ALA A 18 2.32 62.14 -2.28
CA ALA A 18 1.58 61.79 -3.46
C ALA A 18 1.95 60.40 -4.02
N THR A 19 0.92 59.62 -4.33
CA THR A 19 1.00 58.40 -5.13
C THR A 19 1.22 58.76 -6.60
N ILE A 20 2.43 58.55 -7.11
CA ILE A 20 2.67 58.49 -8.56
C ILE A 20 2.38 57.06 -8.99
N ALA A 21 1.18 56.85 -9.54
CA ALA A 21 0.82 55.62 -10.25
C ALA A 21 1.48 55.63 -11.63
N THR A 22 2.62 54.97 -11.78
CA THR A 22 3.14 54.58 -13.10
C THR A 22 2.29 53.46 -13.66
N LEU A 23 1.34 53.81 -14.53
CA LEU A 23 0.66 52.88 -15.44
C LEU A 23 1.70 52.33 -16.44
N ILE A 24 2.31 51.19 -16.11
CA ILE A 24 2.96 50.36 -17.11
C ILE A 24 1.84 49.59 -17.81
N THR A 25 1.49 50.00 -19.03
CA THR A 25 0.69 49.19 -19.94
C THR A 25 1.51 47.95 -20.30
N ALA A 26 1.37 46.89 -19.52
CA ALA A 26 1.79 45.56 -19.91
C ALA A 26 0.93 45.15 -21.11
N ALA A 27 1.55 45.05 -22.28
CA ALA A 27 0.95 44.39 -23.43
C ALA A 27 0.53 42.97 -23.02
N PRO A 28 -0.61 42.45 -23.51
CA PRO A 28 -0.95 41.05 -23.28
C PRO A 28 0.17 40.21 -23.88
N VAL A 29 0.89 39.49 -23.02
CA VAL A 29 1.70 38.36 -23.46
C VAL A 29 0.69 37.37 -23.99
N GLU A 30 0.50 37.36 -25.31
CA GLU A 30 -0.11 36.23 -25.99
C GLU A 30 0.71 35.01 -25.60
N SER A 31 0.14 34.22 -24.69
CA SER A 31 0.48 32.83 -24.47
C SER A 31 0.27 32.14 -25.82
N ASN A 32 1.30 32.17 -26.65
CA ASN A 32 1.41 31.38 -27.85
C ASN A 32 1.62 29.93 -27.38
N SER A 33 0.56 29.32 -26.84
CA SER A 33 0.49 27.88 -26.69
C SER A 33 0.37 27.36 -28.11
N HIS A 34 1.52 27.12 -28.72
CA HIS A 34 1.61 26.17 -29.81
C HIS A 34 1.10 24.85 -29.24
N ARG A 35 -0.22 24.62 -29.32
CA ARG A 35 -0.84 23.32 -29.17
C ARG A 35 -0.19 22.47 -30.25
N SER A 36 0.88 21.78 -29.87
CA SER A 36 1.35 20.60 -30.56
C SER A 36 0.10 19.80 -30.91
N SER A 37 -0.10 19.49 -32.19
CA SER A 37 -1.21 18.64 -32.63
C SER A 37 -1.15 17.23 -32.04
N HIS A 38 -0.05 16.91 -31.35
CA HIS A 38 0.13 15.66 -30.63
C HIS A 38 -0.18 15.88 -29.14
N PRO A 39 -1.09 15.08 -28.56
CA PRO A 39 -1.39 15.14 -27.13
C PRO A 39 -0.12 14.86 -26.32
N ASP A 40 0.04 15.61 -25.23
CA ASP A 40 1.15 15.41 -24.29
C ASP A 40 1.05 14.04 -23.59
N PRO A 41 2.06 13.62 -22.81
CA PRO A 41 2.02 12.32 -22.14
C PRO A 41 0.77 12.06 -21.29
N CYS A 42 0.23 13.06 -20.60
CA CYS A 42 -0.98 12.92 -19.81
C CYS A 42 -2.23 12.92 -20.69
N GLY A 43 -2.27 13.68 -21.78
CA GLY A 43 -3.35 13.58 -22.75
C GLY A 43 -3.46 12.20 -23.40
N ARG A 44 -2.33 11.56 -23.71
CA ARG A 44 -2.31 10.17 -24.18
C ARG A 44 -2.82 9.18 -23.14
N LEU A 45 -2.55 9.42 -21.86
CA LEU A 45 -3.08 8.61 -20.77
C LEU A 45 -4.59 8.82 -20.58
N GLY A 46 -5.05 10.07 -20.58
CA GLY A 46 -6.46 10.44 -20.39
C GLY A 46 -7.38 9.93 -21.49
N ALA A 47 -6.86 9.79 -22.72
CA ALA A 47 -7.59 9.18 -23.83
C ALA A 47 -7.77 7.65 -23.70
N LYS A 48 -7.05 6.98 -22.78
CA LYS A 48 -7.12 5.52 -22.59
C LYS A 48 -8.10 5.16 -21.47
N LYS A 49 -8.75 4.00 -21.62
CA LYS A 49 -9.72 3.48 -20.63
C LYS A 49 -9.38 2.05 -20.23
N GLY A 50 -9.60 1.74 -18.94
CA GLY A 50 -9.50 0.39 -18.38
C GLY A 50 -8.19 -0.33 -18.76
N ALA A 51 -8.31 -1.56 -19.26
CA ALA A 51 -7.18 -2.45 -19.60
C ALA A 51 -6.24 -1.95 -20.72
N ASN A 52 -6.61 -0.86 -21.41
CA ASN A 52 -5.77 -0.24 -22.44
C ASN A 52 -4.68 0.67 -21.87
N VAL A 53 -4.77 1.02 -20.58
CA VAL A 53 -3.72 1.74 -19.86
C VAL A 53 -2.54 0.80 -19.63
N LYS A 54 -1.33 1.21 -20.02
CA LYS A 54 -0.09 0.46 -19.79
C LYS A 54 0.82 1.22 -18.83
N TYR A 55 1.76 0.49 -18.23
CA TYR A 55 2.77 1.06 -17.34
C TYR A 55 3.43 2.32 -17.92
N LYS A 56 3.80 2.27 -19.21
CA LYS A 56 4.46 3.38 -19.89
C LYS A 56 3.60 4.63 -19.97
N ASP A 57 2.28 4.49 -20.17
CA ASP A 57 1.38 5.64 -20.29
C ASP A 57 1.35 6.43 -18.96
N VAL A 58 1.23 5.73 -17.84
CA VAL A 58 1.28 6.34 -16.50
C VAL A 58 2.66 6.92 -16.20
N ALA A 59 3.71 6.14 -16.48
CA ALA A 59 5.09 6.56 -16.21
C ALA A 59 5.50 7.82 -16.99
N ASP A 60 5.08 7.93 -18.26
CA ASP A 60 5.37 9.09 -19.07
C ASP A 60 4.57 10.32 -18.60
N CYS A 61 3.29 10.17 -18.23
CA CYS A 61 2.48 11.27 -17.67
C CYS A 61 3.06 11.78 -16.34
N TYR A 62 3.38 10.89 -15.40
CA TYR A 62 3.96 11.29 -14.11
C TYR A 62 5.28 12.06 -14.26
N ARG A 63 6.12 11.65 -15.21
CA ARG A 63 7.40 12.32 -15.50
C ARG A 63 7.24 13.62 -16.28
N ALA A 64 6.09 13.87 -16.91
CA ALA A 64 5.82 15.09 -17.66
C ALA A 64 5.38 16.26 -16.75
N ILE A 65 4.98 15.98 -15.51
CA ILE A 65 4.57 17.02 -14.56
C ILE A 65 5.81 17.85 -14.17
N PRO A 66 5.80 19.17 -14.42
CA PRO A 66 6.95 20.03 -14.20
C PRO A 66 7.24 20.16 -12.70
N PHE A 67 8.53 20.17 -12.36
CA PHE A 67 8.97 20.41 -10.99
C PHE A 67 8.82 21.88 -10.61
N ASP A 68 8.01 22.16 -9.59
CA ASP A 68 7.91 23.49 -8.98
C ASP A 68 8.79 23.57 -7.72
N ARG A 69 9.87 24.36 -7.81
CA ARG A 69 10.83 24.52 -6.71
C ARG A 69 10.20 25.16 -5.47
N SER A 70 9.26 26.09 -5.65
CA SER A 70 8.62 26.79 -4.54
C SER A 70 7.70 25.85 -3.75
N ALA A 71 6.87 25.10 -4.48
CA ALA A 71 6.01 24.07 -3.91
C ALA A 71 6.85 22.99 -3.20
N ALA A 72 7.88 22.47 -3.89
CA ALA A 72 8.76 21.44 -3.34
C ALA A 72 9.49 21.90 -2.06
N ASN A 73 10.01 23.13 -2.04
CA ASN A 73 10.64 23.71 -0.85
C ASN A 73 9.65 23.82 0.32
N THR A 74 8.42 24.27 0.05
CA THR A 74 7.37 24.34 1.07
C THR A 74 7.04 22.97 1.61
N THR A 75 6.81 21.99 0.72
CA THR A 75 6.51 20.61 1.09
C THR A 75 7.64 19.98 1.91
N ILE A 76 8.89 20.05 1.46
CA ILE A 76 10.00 19.38 2.16
C ILE A 76 10.27 20.00 3.53
N ASN A 77 10.12 21.32 3.67
CA ASN A 77 10.27 22.00 4.96
C ASN A 77 9.17 21.56 5.94
N THR A 78 7.91 21.53 5.48
CA THR A 78 6.78 21.05 6.31
C THR A 78 6.97 19.59 6.73
N VAL A 79 7.33 18.70 5.79
CA VAL A 79 7.57 17.28 6.10
C VAL A 79 8.75 17.14 7.07
N HIS A 80 9.85 17.87 6.82
CA HIS A 80 11.01 17.85 7.72
C HIS A 80 10.64 18.28 9.14
N ASP A 81 9.88 19.36 9.30
CA ASP A 81 9.48 19.86 10.61
C ASP A 81 8.50 18.92 11.32
N LEU A 82 7.57 18.31 10.58
CA LEU A 82 6.70 17.26 11.12
C LEU A 82 7.50 16.06 11.67
N PHE A 83 8.48 15.56 10.91
CA PHE A 83 9.34 14.47 11.37
C PHE A 83 10.26 14.90 12.52
N ARG A 84 10.70 16.16 12.56
CA ARG A 84 11.52 16.68 13.67
C ARG A 84 10.72 16.74 14.97
N ASP A 85 9.50 17.26 14.90
CA ASP A 85 8.76 17.67 16.10
C ASP A 85 7.77 16.60 16.58
N TYR A 86 7.30 15.72 15.68
CA TYR A 86 6.22 14.76 15.99
C TYR A 86 6.56 13.28 15.76
N TYR A 87 7.64 12.95 15.04
CA TYR A 87 8.02 11.54 14.87
C TYR A 87 8.78 11.02 16.09
N VAL A 88 8.07 10.32 16.97
CA VAL A 88 8.58 9.88 18.29
C VAL A 88 9.66 8.79 18.23
N PHE A 89 9.88 8.16 17.08
CA PHE A 89 10.83 7.05 16.92
C PHE A 89 12.15 7.44 16.23
N THR A 90 12.44 8.73 16.07
CA THR A 90 13.70 9.22 15.47
C THR A 90 14.95 8.62 16.12
N ASP A 91 15.04 8.63 17.46
CA ASP A 91 16.19 8.07 18.18
C ASP A 91 16.36 6.56 17.95
N LYS A 92 15.25 5.83 17.91
CA LYS A 92 15.26 4.39 17.63
C LYS A 92 15.64 4.11 16.18
N ALA A 93 15.16 4.91 15.23
CA ALA A 93 15.52 4.79 13.83
C ALA A 93 17.03 5.05 13.60
N LEU A 94 17.65 5.93 14.39
CA LEU A 94 19.09 6.23 14.35
C LEU A 94 19.97 5.18 15.05
N ALA A 95 19.39 4.22 15.77
CA ALA A 95 20.16 3.30 16.59
C ALA A 95 21.05 2.38 15.72
N PRO A 96 22.38 2.32 15.97
CA PRO A 96 23.33 1.55 15.15
C PRO A 96 23.13 0.04 15.25
N ARG A 97 22.47 -0.43 16.32
CA ARG A 97 22.24 -1.85 16.57
C ARG A 97 20.88 -2.02 17.23
N LEU A 98 19.96 -2.64 16.50
CA LEU A 98 18.70 -3.14 17.05
C LEU A 98 18.81 -4.64 17.31
N PRO A 99 18.17 -5.16 18.36
CA PRO A 99 18.15 -6.59 18.62
C PRO A 99 17.40 -7.34 17.50
N LYS A 100 17.74 -8.61 17.27
CA LYS A 100 16.92 -9.50 16.44
C LYS A 100 15.51 -9.60 17.06
N PRO A 101 14.42 -9.63 16.26
CA PRO A 101 14.36 -9.64 14.79
C PRO A 101 14.36 -8.23 14.13
N PHE A 102 14.44 -7.15 14.90
CA PHE A 102 14.33 -5.76 14.43
C PHE A 102 15.61 -5.19 13.81
N MET A 103 16.54 -6.03 13.36
CA MET A 103 17.79 -5.56 12.77
C MET A 103 17.51 -4.76 11.49
N SER A 104 17.85 -3.47 11.51
CA SER A 104 17.78 -2.56 10.37
C SER A 104 18.97 -1.63 10.36
N GLU A 105 19.33 -1.16 9.16
CA GLU A 105 20.27 -0.05 9.02
C GLU A 105 19.71 1.21 9.68
N PRO A 106 20.57 2.03 10.32
CA PRO A 106 20.16 3.31 10.88
C PRO A 106 19.60 4.25 9.82
N VAL A 107 18.54 4.96 10.17
CA VAL A 107 17.85 5.91 9.31
C VAL A 107 17.85 7.28 9.96
N ASP A 108 18.64 8.19 9.40
CA ASP A 108 18.60 9.61 9.71
C ASP A 108 17.61 10.31 8.77
N ILE A 109 16.32 10.24 9.11
CA ILE A 109 15.26 10.80 8.27
C ILE A 109 15.42 12.32 8.08
N LEU A 110 15.84 13.06 9.12
CA LEU A 110 16.02 14.51 9.02
C LEU A 110 17.16 14.86 8.05
N LYS A 111 18.27 14.14 8.09
CA LYS A 111 19.36 14.31 7.12
C LYS A 111 18.96 13.91 5.71
N GLN A 112 18.18 12.84 5.55
CA GLN A 112 17.67 12.44 4.23
C GLN A 112 16.77 13.53 3.64
N LEU A 113 15.79 14.03 4.40
CA LEU A 113 14.89 15.10 3.95
C LEU A 113 15.65 16.40 3.62
N LYS A 114 16.66 16.78 4.43
CA LYS A 114 17.55 17.91 4.11
C LYS A 114 18.34 17.69 2.82
N THR A 115 18.77 16.46 2.55
CA THR A 115 19.50 16.11 1.32
C THR A 115 18.59 16.23 0.10
N ILE A 116 17.35 15.74 0.23
CA ILE A 116 16.31 15.84 -0.80
C ILE A 116 16.01 17.32 -1.11
N GLY A 117 15.81 18.17 -0.11
CA GLY A 117 15.52 19.60 -0.31
C GLY A 117 16.63 20.40 -1.03
N ARG A 118 17.84 19.85 -1.12
CA ARG A 118 18.98 20.45 -1.84
C ARG A 118 19.18 19.90 -3.25
N ARG A 119 18.53 18.78 -3.59
CA ARG A 119 18.69 18.11 -4.89
C ARG A 119 17.91 18.86 -5.98
N GLU A 120 18.43 18.80 -7.20
CA GLU A 120 17.70 19.24 -8.40
C GLU A 120 16.90 18.08 -8.99
N TYR A 121 15.66 18.36 -9.39
CA TYR A 121 14.73 17.38 -9.88
C TYR A 121 14.27 17.72 -11.31
N LYS A 122 14.13 16.68 -12.13
CA LYS A 122 13.65 16.83 -13.52
C LYS A 122 12.13 16.87 -13.62
N SER A 123 11.44 16.31 -12.65
CA SER A 123 9.97 16.27 -12.58
C SER A 123 9.52 16.29 -11.13
N ASP A 124 8.30 16.76 -10.91
CA ASP A 124 7.66 16.76 -9.59
C ASP A 124 7.53 15.34 -9.03
N TYR A 125 7.16 14.38 -9.89
CA TYR A 125 7.11 12.96 -9.53
C TYR A 125 8.42 12.43 -8.93
N GLN A 126 9.58 12.84 -9.46
CA GLN A 126 10.87 12.36 -8.95
C GLN A 126 11.13 12.89 -7.54
N PHE A 127 10.78 14.15 -7.26
CA PHE A 127 10.88 14.75 -5.94
C PHE A 127 10.01 14.01 -4.92
N HIS A 128 8.72 13.85 -5.21
CA HIS A 128 7.79 13.17 -4.31
C HIS A 128 8.13 11.69 -4.10
N THR A 129 8.67 11.03 -5.12
CA THR A 129 9.15 9.64 -5.03
C THR A 129 10.34 9.53 -4.07
N ASP A 130 11.30 10.45 -4.13
CA ASP A 130 12.44 10.47 -3.20
C ASP A 130 12.01 10.73 -1.75
N VAL A 131 11.07 11.67 -1.53
CA VAL A 131 10.50 11.94 -0.20
C VAL A 131 9.83 10.68 0.38
N ARG A 132 8.97 10.04 -0.43
CA ARG A 132 8.30 8.79 -0.03
C ARG A 132 9.30 7.70 0.30
N HIS A 133 10.28 7.45 -0.56
CA HIS A 133 11.28 6.40 -0.31
C HIS A 133 12.09 6.66 0.96
N ALA A 134 12.44 7.93 1.25
CA ALA A 134 13.13 8.26 2.49
C ALA A 134 12.29 7.88 3.71
N ILE A 135 11.00 8.19 3.69
CA ILE A 135 10.05 7.84 4.77
C ILE A 135 9.83 6.33 4.84
N ASP A 136 9.71 5.64 3.70
CA ASP A 136 9.56 4.18 3.65
C ASP A 136 10.74 3.45 4.33
N THR A 137 11.94 4.05 4.32
CA THR A 137 13.11 3.46 4.98
C THR A 137 13.00 3.38 6.49
N LEU A 138 12.14 4.18 7.13
CA LEU A 138 11.84 4.10 8.57
C LEU A 138 11.20 2.76 8.94
N ARG A 139 10.55 2.11 7.97
CA ARG A 139 9.86 0.82 8.12
C ARG A 139 8.83 0.85 9.24
N ASP A 140 8.07 1.94 9.30
CA ASP A 140 7.05 2.18 10.30
C ASP A 140 5.68 2.21 9.64
N GLY A 141 4.75 1.41 10.16
CA GLY A 141 3.40 1.29 9.59
C GLY A 141 2.58 2.58 9.72
N HIS A 142 3.01 3.48 10.61
CA HIS A 142 2.34 4.76 10.88
C HIS A 142 3.06 5.96 10.25
N ALA A 143 4.27 5.77 9.71
CA ALA A 143 4.96 6.81 8.96
C ALA A 143 4.75 6.57 7.47
N SER A 144 3.92 7.40 6.83
CA SER A 144 3.71 7.36 5.38
C SER A 144 3.74 8.75 4.77
N TYR A 145 3.99 8.78 3.47
CA TYR A 145 3.91 9.98 2.66
C TYR A 145 3.19 9.66 1.37
N ASP A 146 1.89 9.94 1.38
CA ASP A 146 0.99 9.62 0.29
C ASP A 146 0.65 10.87 -0.52
N VAL A 147 1.01 10.83 -1.80
CA VAL A 147 0.76 11.94 -2.72
C VAL A 147 -0.32 11.52 -3.69
N GLN A 148 -1.52 12.08 -3.51
CA GLN A 148 -2.69 11.74 -4.32
C GLN A 148 -2.39 11.86 -5.82
N CYS A 149 -1.60 12.86 -6.23
CA CYS A 149 -1.16 13.06 -7.62
C CYS A 149 -0.52 11.80 -8.24
N TYR A 150 0.08 10.90 -7.45
CA TYR A 150 0.88 9.79 -7.93
C TYR A 150 0.43 8.40 -7.47
N ASN A 151 -0.79 8.28 -6.94
CA ASN A 151 -1.38 7.02 -6.48
C ASN A 151 -2.75 6.69 -7.10
N ASN A 152 -3.16 7.37 -8.18
CA ASN A 152 -4.42 7.10 -8.88
C ASN A 152 -4.40 5.84 -9.76
N TYR A 153 -3.27 5.15 -9.85
CA TYR A 153 -3.15 3.91 -10.60
C TYR A 153 -2.47 2.86 -9.73
N ALA A 154 -3.06 1.66 -9.68
CA ALA A 154 -2.43 0.49 -9.11
C ALA A 154 -1.82 -0.38 -10.20
N PHE A 155 -0.78 -1.12 -9.83
CA PHE A 155 0.00 -1.98 -10.71
C PHE A 155 0.01 -3.38 -10.11
N GLN A 156 -0.51 -4.36 -10.84
CA GLN A 156 -0.60 -5.75 -10.38
C GLN A 156 0.18 -6.69 -11.29
N GLN A 157 0.92 -7.62 -10.67
CA GLN A 157 1.50 -8.78 -11.32
C GLN A 157 0.45 -9.88 -11.49
N HIS A 158 0.58 -10.68 -12.55
CA HIS A 158 -0.26 -11.86 -12.75
C HIS A 158 0.00 -12.96 -11.73
N LEU A 159 1.16 -12.95 -11.07
CA LEU A 159 1.51 -13.91 -10.03
C LEU A 159 1.46 -13.23 -8.67
N SER A 160 0.72 -13.80 -7.74
CA SER A 160 0.87 -13.52 -6.31
C SER A 160 1.69 -14.61 -5.65
N LEU A 161 2.50 -14.26 -4.64
CA LEU A 161 3.57 -15.11 -4.13
C LEU A 161 3.41 -15.36 -2.63
N TYR A 162 3.83 -16.53 -2.15
CA TYR A 162 3.92 -16.85 -0.73
C TYR A 162 5.23 -17.61 -0.43
N ALA A 163 5.65 -17.70 0.84
CA ALA A 163 6.95 -18.27 1.21
C ALA A 163 6.86 -19.29 2.36
N PRO A 164 6.28 -20.48 2.12
CA PRO A 164 6.12 -21.49 3.17
C PRO A 164 7.47 -22.10 3.56
N VAL A 165 7.54 -22.59 4.80
CA VAL A 165 8.64 -23.43 5.29
C VAL A 165 8.22 -24.89 5.17
N LYS A 166 8.84 -25.63 4.24
CA LYS A 166 8.62 -27.08 4.07
C LYS A 166 9.90 -27.81 4.48
N ARG A 167 9.83 -28.68 5.49
CA ARG A 167 10.97 -29.46 6.02
C ARG A 167 12.20 -28.59 6.39
N GLY A 168 11.95 -27.45 7.04
CA GLY A 168 13.01 -26.52 7.47
C GLY A 168 13.55 -25.60 6.36
N VAL A 169 13.07 -25.72 5.12
CA VAL A 169 13.50 -24.86 4.00
C VAL A 169 12.38 -23.90 3.63
N GLN A 170 12.69 -22.59 3.63
CA GLN A 170 11.78 -21.56 3.15
C GLN A 170 12.00 -21.33 1.65
N THR A 171 10.95 -21.47 0.84
CA THR A 171 10.99 -21.24 -0.62
C THR A 171 9.91 -20.27 -1.01
N VAL A 172 10.17 -19.37 -1.97
CA VAL A 172 9.10 -18.56 -2.60
C VAL A 172 8.35 -19.43 -3.61
N ARG A 173 7.02 -19.33 -3.60
CA ARG A 173 6.13 -20.11 -4.44
C ARG A 173 5.02 -19.23 -4.98
N VAL A 174 4.46 -19.61 -6.12
CA VAL A 174 3.27 -18.97 -6.66
C VAL A 174 2.09 -19.37 -5.80
N PHE A 175 1.44 -18.38 -5.20
CA PHE A 175 0.21 -18.55 -4.46
C PHE A 175 -0.98 -18.63 -5.42
N LYS A 176 -1.07 -17.67 -6.36
CA LYS A 176 -2.14 -17.59 -7.36
C LYS A 176 -1.62 -17.05 -8.68
N ASP A 177 -2.00 -17.68 -9.78
CA ASP A 177 -1.81 -17.12 -11.13
C ASP A 177 -3.14 -16.57 -11.65
N TYR A 178 -3.27 -15.25 -11.67
CA TYR A 178 -4.49 -14.56 -12.11
C TYR A 178 -4.79 -14.78 -13.60
N ASN A 179 -3.84 -15.31 -14.38
CA ASN A 179 -4.06 -15.71 -15.77
C ASN A 179 -4.50 -17.17 -15.95
N GLY A 180 -4.61 -17.94 -14.86
CA GLY A 180 -5.12 -19.32 -14.91
C GLY A 180 -4.25 -20.30 -15.69
N ARG A 181 -2.92 -20.10 -15.73
CA ARG A 181 -2.00 -20.94 -16.51
C ARG A 181 -1.50 -22.17 -15.74
N GLY A 182 -2.00 -22.39 -14.52
CA GLY A 182 -1.68 -23.55 -13.69
C GLY A 182 -0.30 -23.50 -13.05
N TYR A 183 0.13 -22.32 -12.58
CA TYR A 183 1.43 -22.12 -11.92
C TYR A 183 1.36 -22.22 -10.39
N GLU A 184 0.20 -22.47 -9.81
CA GLU A 184 0.00 -22.60 -8.37
C GLU A 184 0.98 -23.62 -7.75
N ASP A 185 1.56 -23.25 -6.61
CA ASP A 185 2.59 -23.99 -5.87
C ASP A 185 3.92 -24.24 -6.61
N CYS A 186 4.10 -23.73 -7.84
CA CYS A 186 5.42 -23.73 -8.47
C CYS A 186 6.44 -22.95 -7.63
N ILE A 187 7.66 -23.47 -7.51
CA ILE A 187 8.76 -22.77 -6.85
C ILE A 187 9.19 -21.61 -7.74
N VAL A 188 9.32 -20.42 -7.18
CA VAL A 188 9.97 -19.28 -7.83
C VAL A 188 11.44 -19.35 -7.45
N ASP A 189 12.29 -19.75 -8.38
CA ASP A 189 13.73 -19.88 -8.15
C ASP A 189 14.41 -18.51 -8.18
N LYS A 190 14.07 -17.70 -9.19
CA LYS A 190 14.62 -16.37 -9.35
C LYS A 190 13.57 -15.33 -9.71
N ILE A 191 13.85 -14.11 -9.28
CA ILE A 191 13.17 -12.89 -9.67
C ILE A 191 14.24 -11.92 -10.14
N ASP A 192 14.12 -11.42 -11.37
CA ASP A 192 15.10 -10.56 -12.02
C ASP A 192 16.54 -11.10 -11.95
N GLY A 193 16.69 -12.42 -12.11
CA GLY A 193 17.98 -13.11 -12.07
C GLY A 193 18.58 -13.32 -10.67
N GLN A 194 17.91 -12.87 -9.60
CA GLN A 194 18.34 -13.07 -8.21
C GLN A 194 17.52 -14.16 -7.52
N PRO A 195 18.05 -14.88 -6.51
CA PRO A 195 17.26 -15.83 -5.73
C PRO A 195 15.99 -15.17 -5.18
N ALA A 196 14.83 -15.78 -5.42
CA ALA A 196 13.54 -15.12 -5.22
C ALA A 196 13.31 -14.64 -3.79
N LEU A 197 13.69 -15.46 -2.78
CA LEU A 197 13.52 -15.09 -1.37
C LEU A 197 14.37 -13.88 -0.99
N ASP A 198 15.62 -13.84 -1.45
CA ASP A 198 16.53 -12.73 -1.18
C ASP A 198 16.07 -11.46 -1.89
N HIS A 199 15.60 -11.59 -3.12
CA HIS A 199 15.05 -10.48 -3.88
C HIS A 199 13.86 -9.84 -3.17
N ILE A 200 12.87 -10.63 -2.75
CA ILE A 200 11.67 -10.11 -2.04
C ILE A 200 12.07 -9.51 -0.69
N ARG A 201 12.99 -10.13 0.07
CA ARG A 201 13.47 -9.56 1.34
C ARG A 201 14.16 -8.20 1.13
N GLN A 202 15.02 -8.08 0.14
CA GLN A 202 15.71 -6.83 -0.18
C GLN A 202 14.74 -5.75 -0.66
N TRP A 203 13.74 -6.12 -1.46
CA TRP A 203 12.68 -5.22 -1.88
C TRP A 203 11.84 -4.76 -0.69
N ALA A 204 11.37 -5.70 0.15
CA ALA A 204 10.55 -5.41 1.32
C ALA A 204 11.28 -4.54 2.35
N ALA A 205 12.59 -4.75 2.54
CA ALA A 205 13.41 -3.93 3.43
C ALA A 205 13.51 -2.45 2.99
N LYS A 206 13.23 -2.15 1.71
CA LYS A 206 13.28 -0.80 1.14
C LYS A 206 11.91 -0.18 0.93
N ARG A 207 10.87 -0.99 0.70
CA ARG A 207 9.57 -0.53 0.19
C ARG A 207 8.39 -0.80 1.10
N VAL A 208 8.50 -1.78 2.00
CA VAL A 208 7.37 -2.19 2.83
C VAL A 208 7.53 -1.57 4.20
N THR A 209 6.60 -0.69 4.57
CA THR A 209 6.62 -0.02 5.89
C THR A 209 5.78 -0.69 6.97
N CYS A 210 5.02 -1.75 6.70
CA CYS A 210 4.00 -2.27 7.63
C CYS A 210 4.51 -2.65 9.05
N SER A 211 5.82 -2.85 9.24
CA SER A 211 6.42 -3.18 10.53
C SER A 211 7.93 -2.91 10.55
N HIS A 212 8.47 -2.62 11.75
CA HIS A 212 9.91 -2.57 11.99
C HIS A 212 10.58 -3.95 11.92
N ASP A 213 9.83 -5.04 12.13
CA ASP A 213 10.33 -6.42 12.00
C ASP A 213 10.50 -6.80 10.52
N ILE A 214 11.69 -7.29 10.16
CA ILE A 214 12.01 -7.69 8.78
C ILE A 214 11.17 -8.87 8.27
N ASN A 215 10.83 -9.82 9.14
CA ASN A 215 10.00 -10.97 8.79
C ASN A 215 8.54 -10.57 8.63
N ALA A 216 8.05 -9.65 9.46
CA ALA A 216 6.71 -9.09 9.27
C ALA A 216 6.61 -8.35 7.93
N ARG A 217 7.62 -7.58 7.54
CA ARG A 217 7.68 -6.96 6.20
C ARG A 217 7.71 -7.97 5.06
N LEU A 218 8.45 -9.08 5.22
CA LEU A 218 8.42 -10.17 4.24
C LEU A 218 6.99 -10.72 4.08
N ASN A 219 6.25 -10.89 5.18
CA ASN A 219 4.86 -11.35 5.12
C ASN A 219 3.95 -10.33 4.44
N CYS A 220 4.09 -9.02 4.69
CA CYS A 220 3.32 -7.99 3.99
C CYS A 220 3.62 -7.92 2.48
N ALA A 221 4.86 -8.23 2.07
CA ALA A 221 5.23 -8.31 0.66
C ALA A 221 4.57 -9.48 -0.07
N LEU A 222 4.19 -10.52 0.66
CA LEU A 222 3.63 -11.77 0.16
C LEU A 222 2.11 -11.82 0.32
N SER A 223 1.47 -12.70 -0.45
CA SER A 223 0.04 -12.94 -0.37
C SER A 223 -0.37 -13.39 1.02
N ARG A 224 -1.56 -12.96 1.40
CA ARG A 224 -2.21 -13.30 2.67
C ARG A 224 -3.68 -13.62 2.42
N GLN A 225 -4.32 -14.21 3.40
CA GLN A 225 -5.76 -14.34 3.42
C GLN A 225 -6.32 -13.35 4.43
N ALA A 226 -7.38 -12.65 4.07
CA ALA A 226 -8.12 -11.78 4.97
C ALA A 226 -9.54 -12.35 5.12
N TYR A 227 -10.11 -12.33 6.32
CA TYR A 227 -11.49 -12.75 6.48
C TYR A 227 -12.44 -11.60 6.14
N ASN A 228 -13.31 -11.83 5.17
CA ASN A 228 -14.38 -10.91 4.85
C ASN A 228 -15.60 -11.25 5.74
N VAL A 229 -15.92 -10.33 6.64
CA VAL A 229 -17.01 -10.47 7.61
C VAL A 229 -18.38 -10.51 6.94
N GLU A 230 -18.58 -9.76 5.84
CA GLU A 230 -19.85 -9.70 5.13
C GLU A 230 -20.16 -11.03 4.43
N SER A 231 -19.16 -11.65 3.81
CA SER A 231 -19.31 -12.96 3.16
C SER A 231 -19.04 -14.15 4.09
N ALA A 232 -18.61 -13.89 5.33
CA ALA A 232 -18.14 -14.89 6.29
C ALA A 232 -17.13 -15.89 5.69
N ALA A 233 -16.18 -15.39 4.89
CA ALA A 233 -15.20 -16.19 4.17
C ALA A 233 -13.84 -15.48 4.02
N PHE A 234 -12.76 -16.24 3.99
CA PHE A 234 -11.41 -15.82 3.65
C PHE A 234 -11.35 -15.47 2.17
N VAL A 235 -10.78 -14.30 1.92
CA VAL A 235 -10.46 -13.80 0.60
C VAL A 235 -8.94 -13.73 0.47
N ASP A 236 -8.46 -14.21 -0.66
CA ASP A 236 -7.05 -14.08 -1.02
C ASP A 236 -6.72 -12.62 -1.35
N GLU A 237 -5.75 -12.06 -0.65
CA GLU A 237 -5.18 -10.76 -0.95
C GLU A 237 -3.75 -10.92 -1.49
N PRO A 238 -3.43 -10.38 -2.69
CA PRO A 238 -2.06 -10.31 -3.14
C PRO A 238 -1.22 -9.41 -2.21
N GLY A 239 0.02 -9.81 -1.97
CA GLY A 239 0.97 -9.01 -1.19
C GLY A 239 1.46 -7.77 -1.91
N GLU A 240 2.09 -6.86 -1.16
CA GLU A 240 2.60 -5.58 -1.68
C GLU A 240 3.64 -5.73 -2.80
N PHE A 241 4.34 -6.87 -2.88
CA PHE A 241 5.25 -7.14 -4.00
C PHE A 241 4.49 -7.31 -5.32
N SER A 242 3.32 -7.96 -5.23
CA SER A 242 2.50 -8.33 -6.40
C SER A 242 1.54 -7.21 -6.78
N VAL A 243 1.21 -6.30 -5.86
CA VAL A 243 0.34 -5.14 -6.09
C VAL A 243 0.97 -3.89 -5.50
N GLN A 244 1.22 -2.89 -6.34
CA GLN A 244 1.80 -1.61 -5.94
C GLN A 244 0.84 -0.47 -6.25
N ALA A 245 0.57 0.39 -5.27
CA ALA A 245 -0.24 1.61 -5.44
C ALA A 245 0.54 2.77 -6.09
N TYR A 246 1.84 2.57 -6.29
CA TYR A 246 2.75 3.54 -6.88
C TYR A 246 3.46 2.91 -8.06
N LEU A 247 3.88 3.75 -9.00
CA LEU A 247 4.58 3.32 -10.19
C LEU A 247 5.84 2.47 -9.83
N PRO A 248 5.87 1.19 -10.23
CA PRO A 248 7.02 0.31 -9.98
C PRO A 248 8.29 0.80 -10.67
N ASP A 249 9.46 0.47 -10.13
CA ASP A 249 10.75 0.89 -10.71
C ASP A 249 11.00 0.33 -12.11
N LYS A 250 10.44 -0.85 -12.41
CA LYS A 250 10.58 -1.55 -13.68
C LYS A 250 9.21 -1.78 -14.32
N LYS A 251 9.19 -1.75 -15.65
CA LYS A 251 7.98 -2.01 -16.45
C LYS A 251 7.50 -3.47 -16.46
N TYR A 252 8.38 -4.40 -16.08
CA TYR A 252 8.09 -5.84 -15.98
C TYR A 252 8.94 -6.46 -14.86
N ILE A 253 8.56 -7.68 -14.48
CA ILE A 253 9.35 -8.57 -13.61
C ILE A 253 9.67 -9.85 -14.39
N ASP A 254 10.92 -10.30 -14.32
CA ASP A 254 11.33 -11.59 -14.90
C ASP A 254 11.31 -12.68 -13.81
N TYR A 255 10.54 -13.76 -14.02
CA TYR A 255 10.46 -14.91 -13.12
C TYR A 255 11.11 -16.16 -13.73
N GLU A 256 11.79 -16.94 -12.91
CA GLU A 256 12.24 -18.29 -13.22
C GLU A 256 11.50 -19.28 -12.30
N LEU A 257 10.61 -20.10 -12.87
CA LEU A 257 9.73 -21.01 -12.13
C LEU A 257 10.13 -22.48 -12.32
N ARG A 258 9.94 -23.27 -11.27
CA ARG A 258 10.07 -24.73 -11.28
C ARG A 258 8.81 -25.39 -10.78
N CYS A 259 8.14 -26.13 -11.66
CA CYS A 259 6.81 -26.66 -11.46
C CYS A 259 6.83 -28.19 -11.44
N SER A 260 6.59 -28.80 -10.28
CA SER A 260 6.59 -30.27 -10.15
C SER A 260 5.45 -30.95 -10.93
N ASN A 261 4.38 -30.22 -11.24
CA ASN A 261 3.23 -30.68 -12.01
C ASN A 261 3.46 -30.64 -13.53
N LYS A 262 4.56 -30.05 -14.02
CA LYS A 262 4.88 -30.01 -15.45
C LYS A 262 5.89 -31.10 -15.80
N LYS A 263 5.66 -31.79 -16.93
CA LYS A 263 6.54 -32.88 -17.43
C LYS A 263 7.98 -32.44 -17.73
N SER A 264 8.21 -31.12 -17.88
CA SER A 264 9.53 -30.56 -18.16
C SER A 264 10.32 -30.32 -16.87
N THR A 265 11.55 -30.82 -16.83
CA THR A 265 12.52 -30.52 -15.77
C THR A 265 13.22 -29.17 -15.95
N ARG A 266 13.05 -28.51 -17.10
CA ARG A 266 13.64 -27.18 -17.36
C ARG A 266 12.84 -26.08 -16.67
N PRO A 267 13.52 -25.05 -16.11
CA PRO A 267 12.85 -23.87 -15.58
C PRO A 267 11.96 -23.20 -16.64
N THR A 268 10.80 -22.69 -16.20
CA THR A 268 9.94 -21.85 -17.02
C THR A 268 10.31 -20.39 -16.79
N HIS A 269 10.66 -19.68 -17.86
CA HIS A 269 10.96 -18.25 -17.80
C HIS A 269 9.72 -17.44 -18.18
N LEU A 270 9.34 -16.49 -17.34
CA LEU A 270 8.22 -15.58 -17.57
C LEU A 270 8.73 -14.14 -17.50
N ARG A 271 8.25 -13.29 -18.42
CA ARG A 271 8.39 -11.84 -18.34
C ARG A 271 7.00 -11.25 -18.18
N GLU A 272 6.70 -10.73 -17.00
CA GLU A 272 5.37 -10.26 -16.63
C GLU A 272 5.33 -8.74 -16.58
N GLU A 273 4.58 -8.14 -17.51
CA GLU A 273 4.25 -6.71 -17.45
C GLU A 273 3.19 -6.44 -16.39
N TRP A 274 3.21 -5.24 -15.82
CA TRP A 274 2.20 -4.81 -14.86
C TRP A 274 0.85 -4.60 -15.53
N VAL A 275 -0.19 -5.21 -14.97
CA VAL A 275 -1.58 -4.82 -15.24
C VAL A 275 -1.86 -3.53 -14.48
N VAL A 276 -2.38 -2.52 -15.19
CA VAL A 276 -2.62 -1.19 -14.61
C VAL A 276 -4.11 -0.97 -14.38
N PHE A 277 -4.48 -0.55 -13.18
CA PHE A 277 -5.86 -0.28 -12.78
C PHE A 277 -6.01 1.16 -12.31
N PRO A 278 -6.83 1.99 -12.98
CA PRO A 278 -7.20 3.29 -12.43
C PRO A 278 -7.98 3.10 -11.11
N GLN A 279 -7.60 3.84 -10.09
CA GLN A 279 -8.25 3.84 -8.76
C GLN A 279 -9.42 4.83 -8.69
N SER A 280 -9.48 5.76 -9.63
CA SER A 280 -10.49 6.80 -9.73
C SER A 280 -10.82 7.10 -11.20
N GLU A 281 -12.07 7.46 -11.47
CA GLU A 281 -12.52 7.88 -12.80
C GLU A 281 -12.39 9.41 -12.94
N ILE A 282 -11.15 9.90 -13.05
CA ILE A 282 -10.87 11.34 -13.22
C ILE A 282 -10.58 11.62 -14.69
N GLN A 283 -11.26 12.62 -15.26
CA GLN A 283 -11.04 13.07 -16.64
C GLN A 283 -9.94 14.13 -16.69
N PHE A 284 -9.05 14.01 -17.68
CA PHE A 284 -8.01 14.98 -18.01
C PHE A 284 -7.57 14.74 -19.46
N GLU A 285 -7.08 15.77 -20.13
CA GLU A 285 -6.71 15.76 -21.56
C GLU A 285 -5.27 16.20 -21.82
N ASP A 286 -4.57 16.64 -20.78
CA ASP A 286 -3.19 17.15 -20.80
C ASP A 286 -2.61 17.19 -19.38
N VAL A 287 -1.34 17.60 -19.24
CA VAL A 287 -0.66 17.75 -17.94
C VAL A 287 -1.35 18.79 -17.05
N GLU A 288 -1.82 19.90 -17.63
CA GLU A 288 -2.45 21.00 -16.86
C GLU A 288 -3.76 20.54 -16.21
N SER A 289 -4.65 19.93 -16.99
CA SER A 289 -5.89 19.35 -16.48
C SER A 289 -5.66 18.16 -15.56
N TYR A 290 -4.58 17.38 -15.74
CA TYR A 290 -4.18 16.36 -14.76
C TYR A 290 -3.87 17.00 -13.41
N ILE A 291 -3.02 18.03 -13.38
CA ILE A 291 -2.66 18.73 -12.14
C ILE A 291 -3.91 19.30 -11.46
N ALA A 292 -4.76 20.01 -12.21
CA ALA A 292 -5.97 20.62 -11.68
C ALA A 292 -6.96 19.59 -11.13
N ASN A 293 -7.24 18.53 -11.89
CA ASN A 293 -8.31 17.58 -11.57
C ASN A 293 -7.88 16.45 -10.63
N VAL A 294 -6.57 16.17 -10.55
CA VAL A 294 -6.03 15.03 -9.81
C VAL A 294 -5.17 15.47 -8.63
N CYS A 295 -4.20 16.36 -8.88
CA CYS A 295 -3.16 16.71 -7.91
C CYS A 295 -3.63 17.78 -6.91
N LEU A 296 -4.37 18.78 -7.39
CA LEU A 296 -4.89 19.90 -6.59
C LEU A 296 -6.33 19.68 -6.11
N ARG A 297 -6.92 18.52 -6.38
CA ARG A 297 -8.29 18.23 -6.00
C ARG A 297 -8.42 18.26 -4.48
N GLU A 298 -9.10 19.28 -3.96
CA GLU A 298 -9.46 19.35 -2.55
C GLU A 298 -10.26 18.10 -2.20
N GLY A 299 -9.75 17.35 -1.21
CA GLY A 299 -10.50 16.22 -0.69
C GLY A 299 -11.81 16.73 -0.12
N ARG A 300 -12.95 16.40 -0.75
CA ARG A 300 -14.04 15.85 0.06
C ARG A 300 -13.36 14.73 0.81
N ALA A 301 -13.09 14.94 2.11
CA ALA A 301 -12.73 13.86 3.00
C ALA A 301 -13.77 12.78 2.75
N SER A 302 -13.39 11.76 1.99
CA SER A 302 -14.22 10.58 1.87
C SER A 302 -14.46 10.17 3.30
N SER A 303 -15.72 9.99 3.69
CA SER A 303 -16.14 9.50 5.00
C SER A 303 -15.51 8.14 5.37
N SER A 304 -14.64 7.59 4.53
CA SER A 304 -13.71 6.50 4.83
C SER A 304 -12.46 6.91 5.63
N ALA A 305 -12.20 8.21 5.84
CA ALA A 305 -11.01 8.71 6.56
C ALA A 305 -11.13 8.68 8.10
N LEU A 306 -12.27 8.25 8.67
CA LEU A 306 -12.51 8.27 10.13
C LEU A 306 -12.46 6.90 10.82
N TYR A 307 -12.02 5.85 10.14
CA TYR A 307 -11.62 4.60 10.78
C TYR A 307 -10.20 4.28 10.37
N GLY A 308 -9.30 4.08 11.35
CA GLY A 308 -7.88 3.76 11.18
C GLY A 308 -7.65 2.51 10.32
N ARG A 309 -7.78 2.66 9.01
CA ARG A 309 -7.54 1.62 8.02
C ARG A 309 -6.14 1.78 7.47
N ALA A 310 -5.35 0.74 7.72
CA ALA A 310 -4.07 0.47 7.11
C ALA A 310 -4.09 0.75 5.60
N ARG A 311 -3.47 1.86 5.19
CA ARG A 311 -3.14 2.27 3.80
C ARG A 311 -4.31 2.25 2.79
N PRO A 312 -4.17 2.92 1.62
CA PRO A 312 -5.17 2.86 0.55
C PRO A 312 -5.15 1.52 -0.22
N HIS A 313 -4.85 0.40 0.44
CA HIS A 313 -4.67 -0.87 -0.24
C HIS A 313 -5.97 -1.68 -0.34
N LEU A 314 -6.24 -2.14 -1.55
CA LEU A 314 -6.97 -3.37 -1.91
C LEU A 314 -8.50 -3.41 -1.95
N LYS A 315 -9.25 -2.47 -1.36
CA LYS A 315 -10.74 -2.55 -1.44
C LYS A 315 -11.31 -2.59 -2.86
N ASN A 316 -10.61 -2.05 -3.85
CA ASN A 316 -11.04 -2.03 -5.25
C ASN A 316 -10.25 -2.98 -6.17
N LEU A 317 -9.37 -3.83 -5.62
CA LEU A 317 -8.57 -4.79 -6.41
C LEU A 317 -9.05 -6.24 -6.26
N VAL A 318 -10.11 -6.47 -5.47
CA VAL A 318 -10.96 -7.63 -5.66
C VAL A 318 -11.70 -7.41 -6.97
N THR A 319 -11.46 -8.29 -7.94
CA THR A 319 -12.16 -8.35 -9.23
C THR A 319 -13.62 -7.93 -9.09
N PRO A 320 -14.11 -6.89 -9.79
CA PRO A 320 -15.54 -6.68 -9.89
C PRO A 320 -16.12 -7.89 -10.60
N ILE A 321 -16.79 -8.78 -9.86
CA ILE A 321 -17.71 -9.75 -10.45
C ILE A 321 -18.66 -8.93 -11.31
N LYS A 322 -18.77 -9.26 -12.60
CA LYS A 322 -19.61 -8.47 -13.51
C LYS A 322 -21.03 -8.50 -12.95
N LYS A 323 -21.72 -7.36 -12.97
CA LYS A 323 -23.13 -7.24 -12.51
C LYS A 323 -24.07 -8.26 -13.19
N ARG A 324 -23.69 -8.82 -14.34
CA ARG A 324 -24.38 -9.92 -15.02
C ARG A 324 -24.22 -11.28 -14.31
N ASP A 325 -23.04 -11.59 -13.78
CA ASP A 325 -22.79 -12.82 -13.03
C ASP A 325 -23.52 -12.83 -11.67
N LEU A 326 -23.80 -11.63 -11.12
CA LEU A 326 -24.62 -11.43 -9.92
C LEU A 326 -26.13 -11.62 -10.16
N LEU A 327 -26.61 -11.40 -11.37
CA LEU A 327 -28.04 -11.54 -11.70
C LEU A 327 -28.40 -13.00 -12.03
N ASP A 328 -27.47 -13.75 -12.60
CA ASP A 328 -27.66 -15.19 -12.81
C ASP A 328 -27.52 -15.99 -11.51
N ALA A 329 -26.71 -15.52 -10.54
CA ALA A 329 -26.62 -16.13 -9.20
C ALA A 329 -27.82 -15.78 -8.28
N ALA A 330 -28.48 -14.64 -8.50
CA ALA A 330 -29.66 -14.23 -7.72
C ALA A 330 -30.96 -14.97 -8.15
N ALA A 331 -30.96 -15.62 -9.32
CA ALA A 331 -32.09 -16.41 -9.81
C ALA A 331 -32.13 -17.84 -9.23
N THR A 332 -31.06 -18.27 -8.56
CA THR A 332 -30.99 -19.53 -7.81
C THR A 332 -30.58 -19.24 -6.37
N ALA A 333 -31.44 -18.52 -5.64
CA ALA A 333 -31.36 -18.44 -4.19
C ALA A 333 -31.79 -19.79 -3.59
N GLU A 334 -30.93 -20.80 -3.76
CA GLU A 334 -30.87 -21.90 -2.81
C GLU A 334 -30.17 -21.38 -1.55
N THR A 335 -30.69 -21.80 -0.40
CA THR A 335 -30.10 -21.66 0.94
C THR A 335 -28.58 -21.55 0.94
N PRO A 336 -27.96 -20.65 1.74
CA PRO A 336 -26.51 -20.51 1.77
C PRO A 336 -25.89 -21.85 2.17
N VAL A 337 -25.36 -22.56 1.16
CA VAL A 337 -24.55 -23.74 1.36
C VAL A 337 -23.35 -23.25 2.17
N SER A 338 -23.19 -23.81 3.36
CA SER A 338 -21.95 -23.70 4.14
C SER A 338 -20.81 -24.18 3.25
N VAL A 339 -20.15 -23.27 2.53
CA VAL A 339 -18.95 -23.59 1.76
C VAL A 339 -17.91 -24.00 2.79
N GLN A 340 -17.59 -25.29 2.83
CA GLN A 340 -16.50 -25.78 3.65
C GLN A 340 -15.22 -25.17 3.12
N GLU A 341 -14.72 -24.19 3.86
CA GLU A 341 -13.65 -23.29 3.44
C GLU A 341 -12.26 -23.93 3.43
N PHE A 342 -12.07 -24.93 4.30
CA PHE A 342 -10.85 -25.70 4.39
C PHE A 342 -11.20 -27.19 4.43
N ASP A 343 -10.84 -27.95 3.40
CA ASP A 343 -11.17 -29.37 3.30
C ASP A 343 -10.65 -30.21 4.47
N ASN A 344 -9.53 -29.79 5.07
CA ASN A 344 -8.87 -30.46 6.18
C ASN A 344 -9.25 -29.90 7.56
N ALA A 345 -10.21 -28.97 7.62
CA ALA A 345 -10.70 -28.42 8.87
C ALA A 345 -12.23 -28.37 8.90
N GLU A 346 -12.77 -28.41 10.11
CA GLU A 346 -14.19 -28.30 10.36
C GLU A 346 -14.42 -27.00 11.12
N LYS A 347 -15.23 -26.10 10.56
CA LYS A 347 -15.66 -24.89 11.25
C LYS A 347 -16.64 -25.29 12.34
N ILE A 348 -16.33 -24.97 13.59
CA ILE A 348 -17.16 -25.35 14.74
C ILE A 348 -17.90 -24.16 15.36
N PHE A 349 -17.40 -22.94 15.19
CA PHE A 349 -18.01 -21.71 15.71
C PHE A 349 -17.54 -20.48 14.92
N SER A 350 -18.34 -19.42 14.91
CA SER A 350 -18.03 -18.13 14.29
C SER A 350 -18.58 -17.00 15.14
N GLY A 351 -17.70 -16.09 15.56
CA GLY A 351 -18.06 -14.77 16.07
C GLY A 351 -18.05 -13.71 14.97
N ASN A 352 -18.07 -12.44 15.37
CA ASN A 352 -17.99 -11.31 14.44
C ASN A 352 -16.56 -11.01 14.02
N ALA A 353 -15.60 -11.34 14.88
CA ALA A 353 -14.18 -11.04 14.74
C ALA A 353 -13.27 -12.29 14.81
N THR A 354 -13.86 -13.44 15.16
CA THR A 354 -13.16 -14.70 15.36
C THR A 354 -13.86 -15.88 14.70
N VAL A 355 -13.10 -16.87 14.24
CA VAL A 355 -13.64 -18.13 13.71
C VAL A 355 -12.85 -19.30 14.26
N PHE A 356 -13.55 -20.37 14.63
CA PHE A 356 -12.97 -21.53 15.29
C PHE A 356 -13.08 -22.75 14.39
N TYR A 357 -11.94 -23.39 14.13
CA TYR A 357 -11.85 -24.60 13.34
C TYR A 357 -11.21 -25.74 14.13
N ARG A 358 -11.61 -26.98 13.86
CA ARG A 358 -10.95 -28.20 14.32
C ARG A 358 -10.26 -28.87 13.14
N LEU A 359 -9.00 -29.27 13.29
CA LEU A 359 -8.28 -29.97 12.22
C LEU A 359 -8.77 -31.42 12.11
N LYS A 360 -9.20 -31.86 10.92
CA LYS A 360 -9.69 -33.24 10.69
C LYS A 360 -8.58 -34.27 10.90
N SER A 361 -7.35 -33.96 10.48
CA SER A 361 -6.20 -34.86 10.62
C SER A 361 -5.60 -34.88 12.02
N GLN A 362 -5.92 -33.88 12.85
CA GLN A 362 -5.43 -33.76 14.23
C GLN A 362 -6.59 -33.27 15.14
N PRO A 363 -7.56 -34.14 15.48
CA PRO A 363 -8.81 -33.71 16.13
C PRO A 363 -8.64 -33.01 17.48
N GLY A 364 -7.51 -33.23 18.17
CA GLY A 364 -7.18 -32.54 19.42
C GLY A 364 -6.63 -31.11 19.22
N VAL A 365 -6.49 -30.63 17.99
CA VAL A 365 -5.98 -29.30 17.65
C VAL A 365 -7.10 -28.43 17.10
N GLY A 366 -7.34 -27.30 17.75
CA GLY A 366 -8.21 -26.23 17.30
C GLY A 366 -7.42 -25.02 16.80
N VAL A 367 -7.97 -24.31 15.84
CA VAL A 367 -7.44 -23.08 15.27
C VAL A 367 -8.45 -21.97 15.48
N MET A 368 -8.11 -20.99 16.32
CA MET A 368 -8.88 -19.76 16.49
C MET A 368 -8.27 -18.70 15.58
N VAL A 369 -8.97 -18.35 14.50
CA VAL A 369 -8.55 -17.27 13.60
C VAL A 369 -9.13 -15.96 14.10
N VAL A 370 -8.28 -14.94 14.24
CA VAL A 370 -8.68 -13.59 14.66
C VAL A 370 -8.39 -12.62 13.54
N HIS A 371 -9.43 -12.08 12.92
CA HIS A 371 -9.28 -11.40 11.63
C HIS A 371 -9.42 -9.87 11.69
N THR A 372 -9.47 -9.26 12.88
CA THR A 372 -9.59 -7.80 13.04
C THR A 372 -8.69 -7.25 14.15
N LEU A 373 -8.34 -5.96 14.01
CA LEU A 373 -7.54 -5.16 14.94
C LEU A 373 -8.28 -4.80 16.23
N ASP A 374 -9.62 -4.81 16.17
CA ASP A 374 -10.51 -4.25 17.17
C ASP A 374 -11.42 -5.36 17.71
N VAL A 375 -10.77 -6.38 18.28
CA VAL A 375 -11.45 -7.36 19.14
C VAL A 375 -11.75 -6.66 20.46
N GLY A 376 -12.75 -5.78 20.43
CA GLY A 376 -13.24 -5.10 21.62
C GLY A 376 -14.04 -6.04 22.52
N PHE A 377 -14.51 -5.51 23.64
CA PHE A 377 -15.30 -6.26 24.64
C PHE A 377 -16.52 -7.01 24.07
N LYS A 378 -17.02 -6.61 22.91
CA LYS A 378 -18.17 -7.24 22.23
C LYS A 378 -17.88 -8.64 21.67
N GLU A 379 -16.61 -9.03 21.54
CA GLU A 379 -16.22 -10.35 21.04
C GLU A 379 -15.88 -11.33 22.16
N VAL A 380 -15.78 -10.87 23.42
CA VAL A 380 -15.38 -11.73 24.56
C VAL A 380 -16.32 -12.93 24.70
N ASP A 381 -17.63 -12.71 24.63
CA ASP A 381 -18.63 -13.78 24.69
C ASP A 381 -18.47 -14.77 23.53
N ALA A 382 -18.24 -14.27 22.31
CA ALA A 382 -18.02 -15.12 21.14
C ALA A 382 -16.73 -15.95 21.27
N VAL A 383 -15.66 -15.38 21.83
CA VAL A 383 -14.43 -16.14 22.12
C VAL A 383 -14.69 -17.22 23.17
N LEU A 384 -15.42 -16.89 24.25
CA LEU A 384 -15.77 -17.86 25.29
C LEU A 384 -16.64 -19.01 24.74
N GLU A 385 -17.61 -18.70 23.90
CA GLU A 385 -18.44 -19.71 23.22
C GLU A 385 -17.60 -20.57 22.27
N GLY A 386 -16.70 -19.97 21.48
CA GLY A 386 -15.79 -20.71 20.61
C GLY A 386 -14.82 -21.62 21.37
N LEU A 387 -14.28 -21.17 22.51
CA LEU A 387 -13.45 -21.99 23.39
C LEU A 387 -14.26 -23.10 24.06
N THR A 388 -15.52 -22.85 24.42
CA THR A 388 -16.45 -23.87 24.92
C THR A 388 -16.73 -24.91 23.83
N ALA A 389 -16.90 -24.48 22.58
CA ALA A 389 -17.04 -25.37 21.44
C ALA A 389 -15.78 -26.24 21.25
N PHE A 390 -14.57 -25.68 21.38
CA PHE A 390 -13.32 -26.46 21.40
C PHE A 390 -13.33 -27.52 22.50
N HIS A 391 -13.70 -27.15 23.73
CA HIS A 391 -13.78 -28.08 24.85
C HIS A 391 -14.74 -29.24 24.55
N ASN A 392 -15.95 -28.94 24.06
CA ASN A 392 -16.95 -29.94 23.71
C ASN A 392 -16.50 -30.87 22.57
N HIS A 393 -15.55 -30.44 21.74
CA HIS A 393 -14.97 -31.23 20.65
C HIS A 393 -13.65 -31.93 21.03
N ASN A 394 -13.30 -31.98 22.32
CA ASN A 394 -12.07 -32.57 22.85
C ASN A 394 -10.78 -31.94 22.28
N VAL A 395 -10.82 -30.65 21.91
CA VAL A 395 -9.63 -29.90 21.55
C VAL A 395 -8.80 -29.65 22.81
N THR A 396 -7.53 -30.01 22.75
CA THR A 396 -6.56 -29.88 23.87
C THR A 396 -5.40 -28.95 23.54
N LYS A 397 -5.26 -28.56 22.28
CA LYS A 397 -4.24 -27.62 21.79
C LYS A 397 -4.92 -26.55 20.95
N VAL A 398 -4.67 -25.29 21.28
CA VAL A 398 -5.22 -24.15 20.55
C VAL A 398 -4.09 -23.43 19.82
N LEU A 399 -4.25 -23.26 18.52
CA LEU A 399 -3.45 -22.36 17.70
C LEU A 399 -4.24 -21.07 17.52
N VAL A 400 -3.64 -19.93 17.88
CA VAL A 400 -4.21 -18.62 17.60
C VAL A 400 -3.61 -18.13 16.28
N ASP A 401 -4.44 -18.06 15.26
CA ASP A 401 -4.03 -17.59 13.95
C ASP A 401 -4.37 -16.10 13.79
N LEU A 402 -3.32 -15.29 13.69
CA LEU A 402 -3.40 -13.85 13.44
C LEU A 402 -2.98 -13.52 12.00
N GLN A 403 -2.86 -14.50 11.10
CA GLN A 403 -2.58 -14.23 9.70
C GLN A 403 -3.71 -13.40 9.09
N GLY A 404 -3.35 -12.40 8.28
CA GLY A 404 -4.32 -11.45 7.73
C GLY A 404 -4.80 -10.39 8.71
N ASN A 405 -4.49 -10.53 10.00
CA ASN A 405 -4.72 -9.50 10.99
C ASN A 405 -3.68 -8.37 10.83
N GLY A 406 -4.13 -7.12 10.75
CA GLY A 406 -3.23 -5.98 10.57
C GLY A 406 -2.50 -5.51 11.84
N GLY A 407 -2.63 -6.19 12.99
CA GLY A 407 -2.11 -5.77 14.30
C GLY A 407 -3.19 -5.49 15.37
N GLY A 408 -2.92 -4.62 16.35
CA GLY A 408 -3.91 -4.19 17.34
C GLY A 408 -3.86 -4.92 18.69
N ILE A 409 -4.96 -4.87 19.44
CA ILE A 409 -5.07 -5.40 20.81
C ILE A 409 -6.09 -6.53 20.82
N LEU A 410 -5.69 -7.69 21.34
CA LEU A 410 -6.59 -8.78 21.67
C LEU A 410 -6.86 -8.75 23.18
N SER A 411 -7.99 -8.19 23.60
CA SER A 411 -8.40 -8.20 25.01
C SER A 411 -9.32 -9.39 25.25
N LEU A 412 -8.82 -10.41 25.96
CA LEU A 412 -9.59 -11.59 26.35
C LEU A 412 -9.95 -11.59 27.86
N SER A 413 -9.74 -10.46 28.53
CA SER A 413 -9.94 -10.29 29.98
C SER A 413 -11.30 -9.71 30.33
#